data_AF-A0AAE3UDK2-F1
#
_entry.id   AF-A0AAE3UDK2-F1
#
_cell.length_a   1.000
_cell.length_b   1.000
_cell.length_c   1.000
_cell.angle_alpha   90.00
_cell.angle_beta   90.00
_cell.angle_gamma   90.00
#
_symmetry.space_group_name_H-M   'P 1'
#
loop_
_entity.id
_entity.type
_entity.pdbx_description
1 polymer ?
#
loop_
_entity_poly.entity_id
_entity_poly.type
_entity_poly.pdbx_seq_one_letter_code
_entity_poly.pdbx_strand_id
1 'polypeptide(L)'
;MKFLQNLLLAVCIGMCCSCVVMHKNYEAEAAAKRTEGIIPVYTAEPELRNYEEVAHYEAVGSNVTSFKKVLARVRRQARKDGCEALVKVKFYRQPIGAGRKPATFPKVEATGVRFTDRNGLANN
;
A
#
# COMPACT_ATOMS: atom_id res chain seq x y z
N MET A 1 -3.55 -43.89 -39.89
CA MET A 1 -2.31 -43.11 -39.85
C MET A 1 -2.43 -42.07 -38.76
N LYS A 2 -1.72 -42.27 -37.64
CA LYS A 2 -1.69 -41.41 -36.45
C LYS A 2 -0.33 -40.71 -36.45
N PHE A 3 -0.23 -39.52 -37.04
CA PHE A 3 1.00 -38.70 -37.04
C PHE A 3 0.70 -37.19 -37.13
N LEU A 4 -0.55 -36.78 -36.85
CA LEU A 4 -0.98 -35.38 -36.87
C LEU A 4 -1.54 -34.92 -35.51
N GLN A 5 -1.16 -35.61 -34.44
CA GLN A 5 -1.17 -35.08 -33.09
C GLN A 5 0.30 -34.83 -32.73
N ASN A 6 0.63 -33.59 -32.34
CA ASN A 6 1.90 -33.15 -31.75
C ASN A 6 2.91 -32.45 -32.68
N LEU A 7 2.44 -31.43 -33.39
CA LEU A 7 3.19 -30.17 -33.44
C LEU A 7 2.20 -29.04 -33.08
N LEU A 8 1.66 -29.06 -31.86
CA LEU A 8 2.18 -28.19 -30.80
C LEU A 8 2.48 -26.76 -31.31
N LEU A 9 1.61 -25.85 -30.85
CA LEU A 9 2.09 -24.84 -29.90
C LEU A 9 3.01 -23.75 -30.49
N ALA A 10 2.51 -22.93 -31.42
CA ALA A 10 3.30 -21.77 -31.83
C ALA A 10 2.55 -20.51 -32.28
N VAL A 11 1.21 -20.44 -32.28
CA VAL A 11 0.54 -19.19 -32.70
C VAL A 11 -0.70 -18.89 -31.84
N CYS A 12 -0.49 -18.81 -30.53
CA CYS A 12 -1.46 -18.26 -29.56
C CYS A 12 -1.07 -16.85 -29.08
N ILE A 13 -0.41 -16.03 -29.90
CA ILE A 13 -0.02 -14.68 -29.48
C ILE A 13 -0.25 -13.71 -30.63
N GLY A 14 -1.31 -12.91 -30.53
CA GLY A 14 -1.49 -11.78 -31.41
C GLY A 14 -2.90 -11.21 -31.34
N MET A 15 -3.04 -10.12 -30.57
CA MET A 15 -3.84 -8.93 -30.91
C MET A 15 -5.36 -9.14 -31.06
N CYS A 16 -6.27 -8.40 -30.43
CA CYS A 16 -6.23 -7.15 -29.70
C CYS A 16 -7.59 -6.97 -29.02
N CYS A 17 -7.57 -6.36 -27.84
CA CYS A 17 -8.49 -5.35 -27.32
C CYS A 17 -10.00 -5.41 -27.67
N SER A 18 -10.82 -5.60 -26.64
CA SER A 18 -11.82 -4.57 -26.29
C SER A 18 -12.29 -4.73 -24.85
N CYS A 19 -12.16 -3.64 -24.11
CA CYS A 19 -12.47 -3.49 -22.70
C CYS A 19 -13.90 -2.95 -22.59
N VAL A 20 -14.88 -3.69 -22.08
CA VAL A 20 -16.11 -3.07 -21.52
C VAL A 20 -16.70 -3.95 -20.40
N VAL A 21 -16.49 -3.47 -19.17
CA VAL A 21 -17.42 -3.42 -18.04
C VAL A 21 -18.23 -4.69 -17.71
N MET A 22 -17.69 -5.48 -16.80
CA MET A 22 -18.47 -6.30 -15.87
C MET A 22 -18.16 -5.81 -14.46
N HIS A 23 -19.10 -5.10 -13.83
CA HIS A 23 -19.36 -5.13 -12.38
C HIS A 23 -20.57 -4.23 -12.04
N LYS A 24 -21.76 -4.81 -12.11
CA LYS A 24 -22.92 -4.35 -11.34
C LYS A 24 -23.34 -5.48 -10.41
N ASN A 25 -22.63 -5.60 -9.29
CA ASN A 25 -23.13 -6.20 -8.06
C ASN A 25 -22.80 -5.19 -6.95
N TYR A 26 -23.53 -4.08 -6.98
CA TYR A 26 -23.70 -3.20 -5.82
C TYR A 26 -24.87 -3.82 -5.03
N GLU A 27 -24.76 -3.86 -3.70
CA GLU A 27 -25.82 -4.28 -2.75
C GLU A 27 -25.89 -5.76 -2.37
N ALA A 28 -24.85 -6.29 -1.68
CA ALA A 28 -25.02 -7.39 -0.72
C ALA A 28 -23.90 -7.53 0.34
N GLU A 29 -23.13 -6.48 0.65
CA GLU A 29 -22.20 -6.50 1.79
C GLU A 29 -22.43 -5.28 2.70
N ALA A 30 -23.67 -5.15 3.16
CA ALA A 30 -24.05 -4.31 4.30
C ALA A 30 -23.93 -5.07 5.64
N ALA A 31 -23.12 -6.13 5.71
CA ALA A 31 -22.94 -6.93 6.90
C ALA A 31 -21.44 -7.01 7.26
N ALA A 32 -21.05 -6.24 8.29
CA ALA A 32 -19.77 -6.30 8.99
C ALA A 32 -18.52 -5.72 8.29
N LYS A 33 -18.56 -4.46 7.83
CA LYS A 33 -17.34 -3.64 7.83
C LYS A 33 -16.95 -3.37 9.28
N ARG A 34 -16.20 -4.29 9.90
CA ARG A 34 -15.33 -3.95 11.02
C ARG A 34 -14.57 -2.71 10.59
N THR A 35 -14.72 -1.61 11.31
CA THR A 35 -13.83 -0.46 11.22
C THR A 35 -12.45 -0.95 11.63
N GLU A 36 -11.75 -1.57 10.69
CA GLU A 36 -10.36 -1.91 10.79
C GLU A 36 -9.63 -0.62 11.18
N GLY A 37 -9.17 -0.54 12.43
CA GLY A 37 -8.65 0.68 13.03
C GLY A 37 -7.69 1.38 12.08
N ILE A 38 -8.00 2.63 11.72
CA ILE A 38 -7.14 3.44 10.88
C ILE A 38 -5.85 3.66 11.67
N ILE A 39 -4.74 3.07 11.21
CA ILE A 39 -3.42 3.31 11.83
C ILE A 39 -3.14 4.83 11.81
N PRO A 40 -3.04 5.49 12.98
CA PRO A 40 -2.72 6.89 13.07
C PRO A 40 -1.33 7.17 12.48
N VAL A 41 -1.18 8.37 11.92
CA VAL A 41 0.04 8.83 11.26
C VAL A 41 0.48 10.10 11.94
N TYR A 42 1.68 10.08 12.51
CA TYR A 42 2.32 11.20 13.18
C TYR A 42 3.52 11.66 12.36
N THR A 43 3.46 12.90 11.88
CA THR A 43 4.57 13.53 11.15
C THR A 43 5.68 14.01 12.09
N ALA A 44 5.33 14.31 13.34
CA ALA A 44 6.26 14.57 14.44
C ALA A 44 6.30 13.37 15.40
N GLU A 45 7.28 13.34 16.30
CA GLU A 45 7.30 12.35 17.37
C GLU A 45 6.10 12.56 18.31
N PRO A 46 5.34 11.51 18.66
CA PRO A 46 4.22 11.65 19.58
C PRO A 46 4.76 11.94 20.99
N GLU A 47 4.53 13.17 21.48
CA GLU A 47 5.07 13.66 22.77
C GLU A 47 4.55 12.91 24.00
N LEU A 48 3.38 12.28 23.91
CA LEU A 48 2.63 11.79 25.08
C LEU A 48 2.63 10.28 25.27
N ARG A 49 3.33 9.50 24.41
CA ARG A 49 3.28 8.04 24.47
C ARG A 49 4.63 7.40 24.20
N ASN A 50 5.01 6.49 25.08
CA ASN A 50 6.16 5.63 24.86
C ASN A 50 5.82 4.57 23.80
N TYR A 51 6.79 4.29 22.92
CA TYR A 51 6.61 3.32 21.85
C TYR A 51 7.91 2.58 21.56
N GLU A 52 7.75 1.39 20.97
CA GLU A 52 8.83 0.59 20.41
C GLU A 52 8.74 0.62 18.89
N GLU A 53 9.87 0.85 18.22
CA GLU A 53 9.96 0.79 16.77
C GLU A 53 9.90 -0.68 16.30
N VAL A 54 8.94 -0.99 15.41
CA VAL A 54 8.75 -2.35 14.89
C VAL A 54 9.48 -2.53 13.57
N ALA A 55 9.31 -1.57 12.65
CA ALA A 55 9.89 -1.64 11.32
C ALA A 55 9.93 -0.27 10.66
N HIS A 56 10.88 -0.10 9.74
CA HIS A 56 10.95 1.05 8.85
C HIS A 56 10.28 0.74 7.51
N TYR A 57 9.48 1.68 7.00
CA TYR A 57 8.77 1.56 5.74
C TYR A 57 9.18 2.64 4.77
N GLU A 58 9.43 2.22 3.54
CA GLU A 58 9.71 3.09 2.41
C GLU A 58 8.83 2.67 1.23
N ALA A 59 8.17 3.63 0.59
CA ALA A 59 7.42 3.36 -0.63
C ALA A 59 7.52 4.51 -1.64
N VAL A 60 7.75 4.15 -2.91
CA VAL A 60 7.77 5.08 -4.03
C VAL A 60 6.58 4.81 -4.96
N GLY A 61 5.90 5.87 -5.36
CA GLY A 61 4.75 5.84 -6.26
C GLY A 61 5.13 5.72 -7.73
N SER A 62 5.80 4.64 -8.14
CA SER A 62 6.29 4.44 -9.53
C SER A 62 5.23 4.64 -10.63
N ASN A 63 3.95 4.35 -10.34
CA ASN A 63 2.80 4.60 -11.23
C ASN A 63 1.71 5.45 -10.55
N VAL A 64 2.07 6.15 -9.48
CA VAL A 64 1.12 6.81 -8.59
C VAL A 64 1.62 8.22 -8.31
N THR A 65 0.88 9.22 -8.75
CA THR A 65 1.25 10.64 -8.56
C THR A 65 0.84 11.22 -7.21
N SER A 66 0.10 10.47 -6.39
CA SER A 66 -0.47 10.96 -5.13
C SER A 66 0.19 10.35 -3.89
N PHE A 67 0.71 11.20 -3.01
CA PHE A 67 1.20 10.83 -1.68
C PHE A 67 0.16 10.03 -0.87
N LYS A 68 -1.13 10.35 -1.00
CA LYS A 68 -2.21 9.64 -0.29
C LYS A 68 -2.24 8.14 -0.64
N LYS A 69 -2.07 7.82 -1.92
CA LYS A 69 -2.06 6.43 -2.40
C LYS A 69 -0.79 5.70 -1.97
N VAL A 70 0.36 6.38 -1.96
CA VAL A 70 1.62 5.81 -1.46
C VAL A 70 1.55 5.54 0.04
N LEU A 71 1.07 6.51 0.84
CA LEU A 71 0.83 6.35 2.27
C LEU A 71 -0.16 5.22 2.59
N ALA A 72 -1.21 5.05 1.78
CA ALA A 72 -2.14 3.94 1.97
C ALA A 72 -1.48 2.57 1.80
N ARG A 73 -0.46 2.44 0.93
CA ARG A 73 0.33 1.22 0.81
C ARG A 73 1.19 0.99 2.04
N VAL A 74 1.88 2.04 2.52
CA VAL A 74 2.68 1.99 3.75
C VAL A 74 1.80 1.60 4.95
N ARG A 75 0.64 2.22 5.13
CA ARG A 75 -0.34 1.87 6.18
C ARG A 75 -0.78 0.42 6.10
N ARG A 76 -1.06 -0.08 4.90
CA ARG A 76 -1.47 -1.48 4.71
C ARG A 76 -0.36 -2.44 5.12
N GLN A 77 0.89 -2.12 4.77
CA GLN A 77 2.04 -2.94 5.15
C GLN A 77 2.26 -2.91 6.66
N ALA A 78 2.33 -1.71 7.26
CA ALA A 78 2.47 -1.55 8.70
C ALA A 78 1.40 -2.29 9.51
N ARG A 79 0.17 -2.34 8.99
CA ARG A 79 -0.89 -3.12 9.60
C ARG A 79 -0.66 -4.63 9.57
N LYS A 80 -0.17 -5.16 8.45
CA LYS A 80 0.16 -6.60 8.35
C LYS A 80 1.26 -6.99 9.34
N ASP A 81 2.16 -6.05 9.60
CA ASP A 81 3.27 -6.23 10.54
C ASP A 81 2.84 -5.95 12.01
N GLY A 82 1.56 -5.65 12.23
CA GLY A 82 0.98 -5.42 13.55
C GLY A 82 1.43 -4.11 14.21
N CYS A 83 1.78 -3.09 13.43
CA CYS A 83 2.04 -1.76 13.97
C CYS A 83 0.73 -1.09 14.41
N GLU A 84 0.80 -0.34 15.49
CA GLU A 84 -0.31 0.43 16.04
C GLU A 84 -0.33 1.85 15.52
N ALA A 85 0.82 2.41 15.16
CA ALA A 85 0.94 3.74 14.58
C ALA A 85 2.10 3.82 13.56
N LEU A 86 2.08 4.86 12.73
CA LEU A 86 3.23 5.31 11.94
C LEU A 86 3.71 6.65 12.52
N VAL A 87 5.00 6.75 12.82
CA VAL A 87 5.66 7.97 13.32
C VAL A 87 6.76 8.40 12.35
N LYS A 88 7.31 9.61 12.57
CA LYS A 88 8.41 10.19 11.78
C LYS A 88 8.10 10.18 10.28
N VAL A 89 6.83 10.38 9.92
CA VAL A 89 6.38 10.21 8.54
C VAL A 89 6.84 11.38 7.68
N LYS A 90 7.64 11.09 6.65
CA LYS A 90 8.20 12.06 5.71
C LYS A 90 7.58 11.88 4.33
N PHE A 91 7.20 12.99 3.71
CA PHE A 91 6.68 13.06 2.35
C PHE A 91 7.63 13.85 1.50
N TYR A 92 8.14 13.25 0.43
CA TYR A 92 9.00 13.97 -0.49
C TYR A 92 8.96 13.37 -1.89
N ARG A 93 9.56 14.08 -2.83
CA ARG A 93 9.51 13.77 -4.25
C ARG A 93 10.86 13.17 -4.68
N GLN A 94 10.87 11.88 -5.00
CA GLN A 94 12.09 11.19 -5.44
C GLN A 94 12.23 11.26 -6.96
N PRO A 95 13.32 11.82 -7.50
CA PRO A 95 13.64 11.70 -8.91
C PRO A 95 14.05 10.25 -9.22
N ILE A 96 13.52 9.69 -10.30
CA ILE A 96 13.87 8.36 -10.82
C ILE A 96 14.36 8.53 -12.26
N GLY A 97 15.50 7.91 -12.56
CA GLY A 97 16.17 7.97 -13.86
C GLY A 97 17.25 9.06 -13.92
N ALA A 98 18.35 8.76 -14.61
CA ALA A 98 19.53 9.63 -14.74
C ALA A 98 19.56 10.41 -16.08
N GLY A 99 18.38 10.83 -16.57
CA GLY A 99 18.23 11.48 -17.88
C GLY A 99 18.03 13.00 -17.83
N ARG A 100 18.01 13.65 -19.02
CA ARG A 100 17.78 15.11 -19.18
C ARG A 100 16.45 15.62 -18.58
N LYS A 101 15.47 14.74 -18.35
CA LYS A 101 14.20 15.04 -17.66
C LYS A 101 13.89 13.88 -16.69
N PRO A 102 14.40 13.92 -15.45
CA PRO A 102 14.09 12.89 -14.47
C PRO A 102 12.59 12.94 -14.13
N ALA A 103 11.95 11.78 -14.09
CA ALA A 103 10.57 11.68 -13.63
C ALA A 103 10.58 11.70 -12.10
N THR A 104 9.70 12.50 -11.50
CA THR A 104 9.69 12.69 -10.05
C THR A 104 8.42 12.07 -9.44
N PHE A 105 8.60 11.13 -8.52
CA PHE A 105 7.51 10.36 -7.94
C PHE A 105 7.35 10.65 -6.44
N PRO A 106 6.12 10.58 -5.91
CA PRO A 106 5.91 10.69 -4.47
C PRO A 106 6.57 9.51 -3.76
N LYS A 107 7.33 9.82 -2.72
CA LYS A 107 7.93 8.87 -1.79
C LYS A 107 7.44 9.15 -0.39
N VAL A 108 7.15 8.08 0.34
CA VAL A 108 6.78 8.13 1.76
C VAL A 108 7.76 7.25 2.52
N GLU A 109 8.34 7.82 3.56
CA GLU A 109 9.09 7.10 4.59
C GLU A 109 8.35 7.23 5.91
N ALA A 110 8.32 6.14 6.68
CA ALA A 110 7.68 6.13 7.98
C ALA A 110 8.28 5.03 8.86
N THR A 111 8.24 5.21 10.17
CA THR A 111 8.56 4.15 11.13
C THR A 111 7.26 3.65 11.73
N GLY A 112 6.99 2.34 11.63
CA GLY A 112 5.87 1.74 12.35
C GLY A 112 6.27 1.40 13.76
N VAL A 113 5.34 1.62 14.68
CA VAL A 113 5.58 1.47 16.11
C VAL A 113 4.46 0.69 16.77
N ARG A 114 4.75 0.10 17.92
CA ARG A 114 3.76 -0.41 18.88
C ARG A 114 3.91 0.39 20.15
N PHE A 115 2.80 0.80 20.74
CA PHE A 115 2.85 1.54 21.97
C PHE A 115 3.11 0.60 23.15
N THR A 116 3.96 1.04 24.07
CA THR A 116 4.36 0.24 25.24
C THR A 116 3.51 0.55 26.47
N ASP A 117 2.74 1.64 26.43
CA ASP A 117 1.78 2.03 27.45
C ASP A 117 0.47 1.22 27.32
N ARG A 118 0.44 0.02 27.91
CA ARG A 118 -0.79 -0.80 27.97
C ARG A 118 -1.94 -0.20 28.81
N ASN A 119 -1.82 1.03 29.34
CA ASN A 119 -2.70 1.59 30.38
C ASN A 119 -3.37 2.93 30.00
N GLY A 120 -4.12 3.01 28.89
CA GLY A 120 -4.85 4.24 28.56
C GLY A 120 -6.21 4.11 27.86
N LEU A 121 -6.68 2.91 27.55
CA LEU A 121 -7.93 2.69 26.81
C LEU A 121 -8.96 1.84 27.57
N ALA A 122 -8.80 1.70 28.89
CA ALA A 122 -9.82 1.22 29.79
C ALA A 122 -10.20 2.37 30.73
N ASN A 123 -11.02 3.31 30.24
CA ASN A 123 -11.94 4.19 30.99
C ASN A 123 -12.31 5.40 30.11
N ASN A 124 -13.39 5.24 29.35
CA ASN A 124 -14.44 6.25 29.16
C ASN A 124 -15.64 5.59 28.49
#